data_AF-A0A933KQ48-F1
#
_entry.id   AF-A0A933KQ48-F1
#
_cell.length_a   1.000
_cell.length_b   1.000
_cell.length_c   1.000
_cell.angle_alpha   90.00
_cell.angle_beta   90.00
_cell.angle_gamma   90.00
#
_symmetry.space_group_name_H-M   'P 1'
#
loop_
_entity.id
_entity.type
_entity.pdbx_description
1 polymer ?
#
loop_
_entity_poly.entity_id
_entity_poly.type
_entity_poly.pdbx_seq_one_letter_code
_entity_poly.pdbx_strand_id
1 'polypeptide(L)'
;MRIARISKGSPPAPDSGYSLTEVVVALALIGIAIVPIMMAGIVTIKASSSSRTAARVETVLANAADRVNRAGESCSYDVYVEAAALAEGWSASQATATYSYYVPAASPVTLGTWVEGACPGATRPEGLVQRVIITVTGPNGHPQRTIEMVKSDV
;
A
#
# COMPACT_ATOMS: atom_id res chain seq x y z
N MET A 1 -52.92 5.53 -73.03
CA MET A 1 -51.87 6.57 -73.15
C MET A 1 -51.50 7.03 -71.73
N ARG A 2 -50.36 6.59 -71.20
CA ARG A 2 -49.96 6.79 -69.79
C ARG A 2 -48.62 7.55 -69.80
N ILE A 3 -48.63 8.80 -69.34
CA ILE A 3 -47.47 9.69 -69.36
C ILE A 3 -46.63 9.41 -68.10
N ALA A 4 -45.40 8.94 -68.28
CA ALA A 4 -44.42 8.79 -67.21
C ALA A 4 -43.92 10.16 -66.76
N ARG A 5 -44.09 10.51 -65.47
CA ARG A 5 -43.42 11.65 -64.85
C ARG A 5 -42.00 11.26 -64.50
N ILE A 6 -41.03 11.91 -65.13
CA ILE A 6 -39.62 11.88 -64.74
C ILE A 6 -39.52 12.59 -63.38
N SER A 7 -39.16 11.84 -62.35
CA SER A 7 -38.77 12.38 -61.05
C SER A 7 -37.47 13.17 -61.25
N LYS A 8 -37.55 14.50 -61.20
CA LYS A 8 -36.36 15.36 -61.12
C LYS A 8 -35.75 15.14 -59.73
N GLY A 9 -34.57 14.51 -59.69
CA GLY A 9 -33.77 14.44 -58.47
C GLY A 9 -33.52 15.85 -57.95
N SER A 10 -33.71 16.05 -56.64
CA SER A 10 -33.39 17.30 -55.97
C SER A 10 -31.92 17.65 -56.22
N PRO A 11 -31.58 18.93 -56.47
CA PRO A 11 -30.19 19.34 -56.61
C PRO A 11 -29.42 18.99 -55.31
N PRO A 12 -28.15 18.57 -55.39
CA PRO A 12 -27.32 18.41 -54.21
C PRO A 12 -27.32 19.74 -53.45
N ALA A 13 -27.58 19.67 -52.14
CA ALA A 13 -27.46 20.84 -51.28
C ALA A 13 -26.03 21.41 -51.43
N PRO A 14 -25.83 22.74 -51.45
CA PRO A 14 -24.49 23.29 -51.46
C PRO A 14 -23.75 22.78 -50.22
N ASP A 15 -22.62 22.09 -50.42
CA ASP A 15 -21.70 21.76 -49.33
C ASP A 15 -21.23 23.08 -48.72
N SER A 16 -21.80 23.45 -47.58
CA SER A 16 -21.27 24.52 -46.75
C SER A 16 -19.97 24.01 -46.17
N GLY A 17 -18.85 24.34 -46.82
CA GLY A 17 -17.52 24.02 -46.31
C GLY A 17 -17.36 24.47 -44.85
N TYR A 18 -16.53 23.75 -44.10
CA TYR A 18 -16.34 24.00 -42.68
C TYR A 18 -15.92 25.45 -42.40
N SER A 19 -16.64 26.12 -41.50
CA SER A 19 -16.23 27.44 -41.02
C SER A 19 -15.06 27.32 -40.05
N LEU A 20 -14.13 28.29 -40.05
CA LEU A 20 -13.02 28.32 -39.10
C LEU A 20 -13.51 28.26 -37.64
N THR A 21 -14.64 28.91 -37.35
CA THR A 21 -15.27 28.90 -36.02
C THR A 21 -15.74 27.51 -35.61
N GLU A 22 -16.33 26.75 -36.55
CA GLU A 22 -16.80 25.39 -36.29
C GLU A 22 -15.63 24.43 -36.01
N VAL A 23 -14.54 24.54 -36.78
CA VAL A 23 -13.32 23.75 -36.54
C VAL A 23 -12.70 24.08 -35.18
N VAL A 24 -12.62 25.36 -34.81
CA VAL A 24 -12.09 25.78 -33.50
C VAL A 24 -12.96 25.28 -32.35
N VAL A 25 -14.28 25.38 -32.46
CA VAL A 25 -15.20 24.86 -31.44
C VAL A 25 -15.09 23.34 -31.33
N ALA A 26 -15.03 22.61 -32.45
CA ALA A 26 -14.87 21.16 -32.44
C ALA A 26 -13.55 20.75 -31.76
N LEU A 27 -12.44 21.40 -32.08
CA LEU A 27 -11.14 21.15 -31.44
C LEU A 27 -11.17 21.47 -29.94
N ALA A 28 -11.83 22.56 -29.52
CA ALA A 28 -11.98 22.90 -28.12
C ALA A 28 -12.79 21.83 -27.36
N LEU A 29 -13.90 21.35 -27.94
CA LEU A 29 -14.72 20.30 -27.35
C LEU A 29 -13.98 18.97 -27.24
N ILE A 30 -13.21 18.60 -28.27
CA ILE A 30 -12.34 17.41 -28.24
C ILE A 30 -11.29 17.55 -27.13
N GLY A 31 -10.65 18.71 -27.01
CA GLY A 31 -9.69 18.97 -25.94
C GLY A 31 -10.29 18.82 -24.54
N ILE A 32 -11.47 19.41 -24.32
CA ILE A 32 -12.21 19.32 -23.05
C ILE A 32 -12.57 17.85 -22.74
N ALA A 33 -12.89 17.05 -23.76
CA ALA A 33 -13.23 15.63 -23.58
C ALA A 33 -12.00 14.75 -23.32
N ILE A 34 -10.87 14.98 -23.99
CA ILE A 34 -9.69 14.10 -23.92
C ILE A 34 -8.87 14.31 -22.64
N VAL A 35 -8.71 15.57 -22.19
CA VAL A 35 -7.92 15.89 -21.00
C VAL A 35 -8.34 15.09 -19.74
N PRO A 36 -9.63 15.01 -19.35
CA PRO A 36 -10.02 14.24 -18.17
C PRO A 36 -9.74 12.74 -18.32
N ILE A 37 -9.84 12.19 -19.54
CA ILE A 37 -9.54 10.77 -19.80
C ILE A 37 -8.05 10.48 -19.55
N MET A 38 -7.16 11.34 -20.04
CA MET A 38 -5.71 11.20 -19.81
C MET A 38 -5.37 11.33 -18.32
N MET A 39 -5.98 12.29 -17.62
CA MET A 39 -5.78 12.48 -16.18
C MET A 39 -6.26 11.26 -15.38
N ALA A 40 -7.40 10.68 -15.76
CA ALA A 40 -7.90 9.44 -15.14
C ALA A 40 -6.88 8.29 -15.31
N GLY A 41 -6.31 8.12 -16.50
CA GLY A 41 -5.28 7.10 -16.75
C GLY A 41 -4.06 7.24 -15.84
N ILE A 42 -3.56 8.47 -15.64
CA ILE A 42 -2.42 8.74 -14.74
C ILE A 42 -2.77 8.37 -13.30
N VAL A 43 -3.99 8.73 -12.85
CA VAL A 43 -4.45 8.41 -11.50
C VAL A 43 -4.55 6.89 -11.32
N THR A 44 -5.08 6.16 -12.29
CA THR A 44 -5.17 4.69 -12.23
C THR A 44 -3.79 4.04 -12.11
N ILE A 45 -2.79 4.53 -12.83
CA ILE A 45 -1.41 4.02 -12.74
C ILE A 45 -0.82 4.29 -11.35
N LYS A 46 -0.99 5.51 -10.82
CA LYS A 46 -0.51 5.87 -9.47
C LYS A 46 -1.22 5.06 -8.38
N ALA A 47 -2.52 4.84 -8.51
CA ALA A 47 -3.29 4.00 -7.59
C ALA A 47 -2.79 2.55 -7.65
N SER A 48 -2.51 2.04 -8.85
CA SER A 48 -1.98 0.69 -9.04
C SER A 48 -0.59 0.51 -8.42
N SER A 49 0.31 1.47 -8.61
CA SER A 49 1.64 1.40 -7.99
C SER A 49 1.56 1.49 -6.46
N SER A 50 0.70 2.36 -5.92
CA SER A 50 0.45 2.44 -4.48
C SER A 50 -0.07 1.13 -3.90
N SER A 51 -1.04 0.49 -4.56
CA SER A 51 -1.59 -0.81 -4.14
C SER A 51 -0.52 -1.91 -4.16
N ARG A 52 0.34 -1.95 -5.18
CA ARG A 52 1.47 -2.90 -5.25
C ARG A 52 2.46 -2.68 -4.10
N THR A 53 2.80 -1.43 -3.80
CA THR A 53 3.70 -1.12 -2.68
C THR A 53 3.07 -1.55 -1.35
N ALA A 54 1.78 -1.31 -1.13
CA ALA A 54 1.08 -1.77 0.06
C ALA A 54 1.13 -3.30 0.21
N ALA A 55 0.86 -4.04 -0.88
CA ALA A 55 0.95 -5.50 -0.85
C ALA A 55 2.36 -6.03 -0.53
N ARG A 56 3.41 -5.36 -1.04
CA ARG A 56 4.80 -5.70 -0.70
C ARG A 56 5.10 -5.43 0.78
N VAL A 57 4.61 -4.32 1.33
CA VAL A 57 4.78 -4.00 2.76
C VAL A 57 4.14 -5.09 3.63
N GLU A 58 2.92 -5.53 3.30
CA GLU A 58 2.27 -6.63 4.02
C GLU A 58 3.04 -7.95 3.90
N THR A 59 3.65 -8.20 2.74
CA THR A 59 4.49 -9.40 2.52
C THR A 59 5.73 -9.37 3.42
N VAL A 60 6.44 -8.25 3.49
CA VAL A 60 7.59 -8.07 4.40
C VAL A 60 7.15 -8.21 5.85
N LEU A 61 6.03 -7.60 6.22
CA LEU A 61 5.50 -7.64 7.59
C LEU A 61 5.15 -9.06 8.02
N ALA A 62 4.47 -9.82 7.15
CA ALA A 62 4.13 -11.22 7.41
C ALA A 62 5.39 -12.10 7.49
N ASN A 63 6.37 -11.87 6.61
CA ASN A 63 7.64 -12.60 6.62
C ASN A 63 8.45 -12.30 7.90
N ALA A 64 8.54 -11.03 8.29
CA ALA A 64 9.17 -10.61 9.53
C ALA A 64 8.49 -11.29 10.74
N ALA A 65 7.16 -11.28 10.79
CA ALA A 65 6.41 -11.92 11.86
C ALA A 65 6.64 -13.43 11.92
N ASP A 66 6.64 -14.13 10.79
CA ASP A 66 6.94 -15.57 10.74
C ASP A 66 8.36 -15.87 11.25
N ARG A 67 9.35 -15.07 10.85
CA ARG A 67 10.73 -15.23 11.31
C ARG A 67 10.87 -15.00 12.82
N VAL A 68 10.25 -13.94 13.35
CA VAL A 68 10.27 -13.65 14.80
C VAL A 68 9.54 -14.73 15.59
N ASN A 69 8.43 -15.24 15.05
CA ASN A 69 7.66 -16.29 15.70
C ASN A 69 8.44 -17.61 15.77
N ARG A 70 9.14 -17.98 14.70
CA ARG A 70 9.97 -19.20 14.61
C ARG A 70 11.32 -19.08 15.30
N ALA A 71 11.83 -17.87 15.47
CA ALA A 71 13.09 -17.64 16.17
C ALA A 71 13.02 -18.22 17.58
N GLY A 72 14.13 -18.77 18.06
CA GLY A 72 14.27 -19.14 19.47
C GLY A 72 14.07 -17.92 20.37
N GLU A 73 13.87 -18.17 21.65
CA GLU A 73 13.76 -17.13 22.65
C GLU A 73 14.99 -16.20 22.68
N SER A 74 14.76 -14.90 22.50
CA SER A 74 15.82 -13.87 22.48
C SER A 74 15.30 -12.56 23.07
N CYS A 75 16.23 -11.68 23.45
CA CYS A 75 15.93 -10.31 23.83
C CYS A 75 15.77 -9.40 22.59
N SER A 76 16.54 -9.63 21.53
CA SER A 76 16.40 -8.89 20.26
C SER A 76 16.06 -9.83 19.12
N TYR A 77 15.16 -9.36 18.26
CA TYR A 77 14.80 -10.01 17.00
C TYR A 77 15.09 -9.14 15.78
N ASP A 78 15.89 -8.08 15.93
CA ASP A 78 16.12 -7.08 14.87
C ASP A 78 16.66 -7.72 13.60
N VAL A 79 17.62 -8.64 13.74
CA VAL A 79 18.22 -9.38 12.62
C VAL A 79 17.16 -10.14 11.80
N TYR A 80 16.13 -10.70 12.45
CA TYR A 80 15.07 -11.43 11.77
C TYR A 80 14.13 -10.50 11.00
N VAL A 81 13.84 -9.34 11.58
CA VAL A 81 12.99 -8.30 11.00
C VAL A 81 13.68 -7.62 9.81
N GLU A 82 14.94 -7.22 9.99
CA GLU A 82 15.78 -6.63 8.94
C GLU A 82 15.98 -7.60 7.77
N ALA A 83 16.18 -8.89 8.06
CA ALA A 83 16.34 -9.91 7.03
C ALA A 83 15.07 -10.09 6.16
N ALA A 84 13.88 -9.78 6.69
CA ALA A 84 12.66 -9.80 5.90
C ALA A 84 12.62 -8.65 4.89
N ALA A 85 13.09 -7.45 5.26
CA ALA A 85 13.23 -6.34 4.32
C ALA A 85 14.29 -6.63 3.25
N LEU A 86 15.46 -7.14 3.66
CA LEU A 86 16.54 -7.49 2.74
C LEU A 86 16.10 -8.56 1.71
N ALA A 87 15.23 -9.50 2.10
CA ALA A 87 14.70 -10.52 1.20
C ALA A 87 13.85 -9.94 0.05
N GLU A 88 13.20 -8.79 0.25
CA GLU A 88 12.47 -8.05 -0.80
C GLU A 88 13.36 -7.03 -1.53
N GLY A 89 14.66 -7.04 -1.27
CA GLY A 89 15.64 -6.10 -1.85
C GLY A 89 15.55 -4.69 -1.26
N TRP A 90 14.99 -4.56 -0.05
CA TRP A 90 14.82 -3.29 0.64
C TRP A 90 15.98 -3.03 1.61
N SER A 91 16.11 -1.78 2.07
CA SER A 91 17.06 -1.47 3.14
C SER A 91 16.62 -2.11 4.46
N ALA A 92 17.58 -2.58 5.26
CA ALA A 92 17.32 -3.12 6.60
C ALA A 92 16.52 -2.13 7.48
N SER A 93 16.80 -0.83 7.35
CA SER A 93 16.09 0.24 8.08
C SER A 93 14.60 0.37 7.75
N GLN A 94 14.10 -0.33 6.73
CA GLN A 94 12.68 -0.32 6.36
C GLN A 94 11.84 -1.27 7.20
N ALA A 95 12.45 -2.16 7.97
CA ALA A 95 11.76 -2.98 8.94
C ALA A 95 12.44 -2.82 10.30
N THR A 96 11.69 -2.35 11.28
CA THR A 96 12.19 -2.12 12.65
C THR A 96 11.33 -2.85 13.65
N ALA A 97 11.92 -3.21 14.79
CA ALA A 97 11.19 -3.79 15.91
C ALA A 97 11.36 -2.91 17.15
N THR A 98 10.28 -2.76 17.91
CA THR A 98 10.32 -2.21 19.27
C THR A 98 9.81 -3.24 20.25
N TYR A 99 10.30 -3.14 21.48
CA TYR A 99 10.14 -4.20 22.47
C TYR A 99 9.52 -3.67 23.75
N SER A 100 8.68 -4.50 24.37
CA SER A 100 8.28 -4.33 25.76
C SER A 100 8.23 -5.69 26.43
N TYR A 101 8.38 -5.74 27.74
CA TYR A 101 8.17 -6.96 28.52
C TYR A 101 7.11 -6.75 29.59
N TYR A 102 6.40 -7.82 29.93
CA TYR A 102 5.33 -7.77 30.91
C TYR A 102 5.87 -7.98 32.32
N VAL A 103 5.51 -7.09 33.23
CA VAL A 103 5.77 -7.21 34.68
C VAL A 103 4.45 -7.53 35.37
N PRO A 104 4.26 -8.77 35.86
CA PRO A 104 3.04 -9.13 36.57
C PRO A 104 2.93 -8.35 37.88
N ALA A 105 1.69 -8.01 38.27
CA ALA A 105 1.45 -7.41 39.57
C ALA A 105 1.61 -8.44 40.70
N ALA A 106 1.81 -7.96 41.92
CA ALA A 106 1.92 -8.80 43.11
C ALA A 106 0.61 -9.56 43.46
N SER A 107 -0.50 -9.23 42.81
CA SER A 107 -1.82 -9.81 43.07
C SER A 107 -2.56 -10.10 41.77
N PRO A 108 -3.31 -11.22 41.66
CA PRO A 108 -4.09 -11.56 40.47
C PRO A 108 -5.21 -10.58 40.12
N VAL A 109 -5.64 -9.74 41.09
CA VAL A 109 -6.70 -8.73 40.87
C VAL A 109 -6.17 -7.39 40.38
N THR A 110 -4.84 -7.23 40.35
CA THR A 110 -4.19 -6.02 39.84
C THR A 110 -3.56 -6.34 38.50
N LEU A 111 -3.82 -5.50 37.49
CA LEU A 111 -3.18 -5.67 36.18
C LEU A 111 -1.68 -5.41 36.29
N GLY A 112 -0.86 -6.30 35.72
CA GLY A 112 0.55 -6.03 35.47
C GLY A 112 0.77 -4.95 34.42
N THR A 113 2.01 -4.53 34.26
CA THR A 113 2.38 -3.41 33.38
C THR A 113 3.35 -3.86 32.29
N TRP A 114 3.26 -3.22 31.13
CA TRP A 114 4.27 -3.36 30.08
C TRP A 114 5.37 -2.32 30.30
N VAL A 115 6.61 -2.78 30.40
CA VAL A 115 7.78 -1.92 30.53
C VAL A 115 8.53 -1.92 29.21
N GLU A 116 9.01 -0.75 28.80
CA GLU A 116 9.80 -0.61 27.59
C GLU A 116 11.12 -1.38 27.70
N GLY A 117 11.50 -2.03 26.61
CA GLY A 117 12.73 -2.81 26.52
C GLY A 117 12.47 -4.26 26.15
N ALA A 118 13.55 -4.90 25.71
CA ALA A 118 13.57 -6.29 25.30
C ALA A 118 13.39 -7.26 26.48
N CYS A 119 14.21 -7.05 27.50
CA CYS A 119 14.37 -7.93 28.65
C CYS A 119 14.80 -7.10 29.86
N PRO A 120 14.39 -7.48 31.09
CA PRO A 120 14.93 -6.87 32.29
C PRO A 120 16.44 -7.13 32.39
N GLY A 121 17.25 -6.06 32.46
CA GLY A 121 18.70 -6.17 32.61
C GLY A 121 19.42 -6.90 31.47
N ALA A 122 18.88 -6.87 30.24
CA ALA A 122 19.42 -7.52 29.04
C ALA A 122 19.59 -9.06 29.14
N THR A 123 19.01 -9.69 30.15
CA THR A 123 18.97 -11.15 30.30
C THR A 123 17.52 -11.59 30.28
N ARG A 124 17.22 -12.68 29.56
CA ARG A 124 15.86 -13.20 29.48
C ARG A 124 15.62 -14.13 30.67
N PRO A 125 14.76 -13.78 31.64
CA PRO A 125 14.32 -14.73 32.66
C PRO A 125 13.35 -15.75 32.04
N GLU A 126 13.28 -16.94 32.63
CA GLU A 126 12.31 -17.97 32.26
C GLU A 126 10.87 -17.46 32.45
N GLY A 127 9.97 -17.82 31.53
CA GLY A 127 8.57 -17.38 31.56
C GLY A 127 8.35 -15.90 31.22
N LEU A 128 9.36 -15.19 30.69
CA LEU A 128 9.18 -13.79 30.27
C LEU A 128 8.19 -13.69 29.10
N VAL A 129 7.10 -12.97 29.36
CA VAL A 129 6.19 -12.53 28.29
C VAL A 129 6.74 -11.23 27.69
N GLN A 130 7.05 -11.28 26.40
CA GLN A 130 7.62 -10.17 25.64
C GLN A 130 6.65 -9.77 24.53
N ARG A 131 6.49 -8.47 24.33
CA ARG A 131 5.79 -7.88 23.20
C ARG A 131 6.80 -7.35 22.21
N VAL A 132 6.62 -7.71 20.94
CA VAL A 132 7.42 -7.23 19.81
C VAL A 132 6.47 -6.50 18.86
N ILE A 133 6.77 -5.23 18.59
CA ILE A 133 6.03 -4.41 17.64
C ILE A 133 6.92 -4.23 16.42
N ILE A 134 6.56 -4.87 15.32
CA ILE A 134 7.30 -4.79 14.06
C ILE A 134 6.65 -3.71 13.21
N THR A 135 7.45 -2.78 12.71
CA THR A 135 7.03 -1.71 11.81
C THR A 135 7.78 -1.82 10.50
N VAL A 136 7.03 -1.89 9.40
CA VAL A 136 7.58 -1.92 8.04
C VAL A 136 7.16 -0.66 7.29
N THR A 137 8.12 -0.02 6.64
CA THR A 137 7.94 1.20 5.86
C THR A 137 8.31 0.94 4.41
N GLY A 138 7.41 1.25 3.48
CA GLY A 138 7.68 1.08 2.05
C GLY A 138 8.86 1.94 1.53
N PRO A 139 9.40 1.63 0.35
CA PRO A 139 10.59 2.24 -0.24
C PRO A 139 10.58 3.77 -0.30
N ASN A 140 9.40 4.37 -0.44
CA ASN A 140 9.20 5.81 -0.58
C ASN A 140 8.82 6.49 0.74
N GLY A 141 9.05 5.84 1.90
CA GLY A 141 8.58 6.31 3.21
C GLY A 141 7.12 5.99 3.52
N HIS A 142 6.36 5.50 2.54
CA HIS A 142 4.97 5.06 2.68
C HIS A 142 4.67 3.86 1.74
N PRO A 143 3.65 3.05 2.03
CA PRO A 143 2.87 3.02 3.28
C PRO A 143 3.68 2.44 4.45
N GLN A 144 3.30 2.79 5.67
CA GLN A 144 3.86 2.23 6.90
C GLN A 144 2.81 1.33 7.54
N ARG A 145 3.23 0.12 7.95
CA ARG A 145 2.37 -0.88 8.57
C ARG A 145 3.06 -1.45 9.79
N THR A 146 2.26 -1.80 10.79
CA THR A 146 2.75 -2.30 12.06
C THR A 146 1.96 -3.53 12.46
N ILE A 147 2.65 -4.52 13.01
CA ILE A 147 2.04 -5.67 13.66
C ILE A 147 2.60 -5.80 15.07
N GLU A 148 1.72 -6.10 16.02
CA GLU A 148 2.08 -6.40 17.40
C GLU A 148 1.98 -7.91 17.61
N MET A 149 2.99 -8.50 18.25
CA MET A 149 2.98 -9.90 18.66
C MET A 149 3.46 -10.05 20.10
N VAL A 150 2.94 -11.08 20.75
CA VAL A 150 3.34 -11.46 22.11
C VAL A 150 4.01 -12.82 22.05
N LYS A 151 5.22 -12.89 22.60
CA LYS A 151 6.04 -14.09 22.73
C LYS A 151 6.10 -14.46 24.21
N SER A 152 5.65 -15.66 24.53
CA SER A 152 5.71 -16.22 25.88
C SER A 152 6.17 -17.67 25.80
N ASP A 153 6.90 -18.11 26.82
CA ASP A 153 7.19 -19.53 27.05
C ASP A 153 5.95 -20.16 27.71
N VAL A 154 5.40 -21.23 27.12
CA VAL A 154 4.24 -21.99 27.64
C VAL A 154 4.51 -23.48 27.63
#